data_AF-A0AA37GNN7-F1
#
_entry.id   AF-A0AA37GNN7-F1
#
_cell.length_a   1.000
_cell.length_b   1.000
_cell.length_c   1.000
_cell.angle_alpha   90.00
_cell.angle_beta   90.00
_cell.angle_gamma   90.00
#
_symmetry.space_group_name_H-M   'P 1'
#
loop_
_entity.id
_entity.type
_entity.pdbx_description
1 polymer ?
#
loop_
_entity_poly.entity_id
_entity_poly.type
_entity_poly.pdbx_seq_one_letter_code
_entity_poly.pdbx_strand_id
1 'polypeptide(L)'
;MEGIITCMIGIVGYFLLVGFPDAQKRTWKFLSEEETSWVISRVQADRGDAELPAFSVKKFLRGGADVKVWALAVIYFNNALVNFWQAQILTAPPYIFAAIIMYSTGWLGDRYMLRGPIIIGDMIMSIVGICLMGFHNDVAVRYVGVFLVTAGAVSAAPATMAYQANNIRGQWKRAFCSAFVVGISGIGGIAGSLVFRSQDKPRYLPGLSTCLGCAVLNIIVVICLSFYFHYWNLKAERGEVELEASDETQASNFRYTY
;
A
#
# COMPACT_ATOMS: atom_id res chain seq x y z
N MET A 1 2.48 3.93 -7.80
CA MET A 1 2.50 2.55 -7.26
C MET A 1 1.08 2.14 -6.82
N GLU A 2 0.08 2.30 -7.69
CA GLU A 2 -1.34 2.12 -7.35
C GLU A 2 -1.90 0.75 -7.81
N GLY A 3 -1.04 -0.26 -8.00
CA GLY A 3 -1.40 -1.50 -8.71
C GLY A 3 -1.18 -2.84 -7.97
N ILE A 4 -0.54 -2.85 -6.80
CA ILE A 4 -0.29 -4.13 -6.09
C ILE A 4 -1.58 -4.68 -5.47
N ILE A 5 -2.50 -3.81 -5.07
CA ILE A 5 -3.85 -4.21 -4.67
C ILE A 5 -4.53 -4.95 -5.83
N THR A 6 -4.34 -4.50 -7.07
CA THR A 6 -4.83 -5.15 -8.28
C THR A 6 -4.17 -6.51 -8.53
N CYS A 7 -2.85 -6.62 -8.33
CA CYS A 7 -2.14 -7.90 -8.43
C CYS A 7 -2.59 -8.90 -7.37
N MET A 8 -2.83 -8.45 -6.14
CA MET A 8 -3.30 -9.31 -5.05
C MET A 8 -4.78 -9.68 -5.19
N ILE A 9 -5.64 -8.76 -5.62
CA ILE A 9 -7.03 -9.07 -5.99
C ILE A 9 -7.04 -10.10 -7.14
N GLY A 10 -6.10 -10.02 -8.09
CA GLY A 10 -5.94 -11.04 -9.13
C GLY A 10 -5.53 -12.42 -8.59
N ILE A 11 -4.61 -12.47 -7.63
CA ILE A 11 -4.18 -13.72 -6.98
C ILE A 11 -5.30 -14.31 -6.11
N VAL A 12 -5.99 -13.49 -5.32
CA VAL A 12 -7.15 -13.90 -4.53
C VAL A 12 -8.32 -14.32 -5.44
N GLY A 13 -8.51 -13.60 -6.54
CA GLY A 13 -9.46 -13.91 -7.60
C GLY A 13 -9.19 -15.26 -8.25
N TYR A 14 -7.93 -15.66 -8.43
CA TYR A 14 -7.56 -17.00 -8.90
C TYR A 14 -8.03 -18.12 -7.95
N PHE A 15 -7.97 -17.88 -6.64
CA PHE A 15 -8.42 -18.85 -5.63
C PHE A 15 -9.95 -18.80 -5.38
N LEU A 16 -10.61 -17.67 -5.66
CA LEU A 16 -12.06 -17.50 -5.54
C LEU A 16 -12.83 -17.80 -6.84
N LEU A 17 -12.15 -17.86 -7.99
CA LEU A 17 -12.77 -18.16 -9.27
C LEU A 17 -13.33 -19.58 -9.24
N VAL A 18 -14.66 -19.67 -9.19
CA VAL A 18 -15.39 -20.92 -9.36
C VAL A 18 -15.06 -21.42 -10.77
N GLY A 19 -14.43 -22.60 -10.84
CA GLY A 19 -14.11 -23.24 -12.11
C GLY A 19 -15.36 -23.43 -12.96
N PHE A 20 -15.21 -23.46 -14.29
CA PHE A 20 -16.33 -23.72 -15.18
C PHE A 20 -17.08 -24.99 -14.75
N PRO A 21 -18.42 -24.99 -14.79
CA PRO A 21 -19.27 -26.04 -14.24
C PRO A 21 -18.99 -27.47 -14.77
N ASP A 22 -18.23 -27.63 -15.86
CA ASP A 22 -17.82 -28.92 -16.43
C ASP A 22 -16.46 -29.46 -15.94
N ALA A 23 -15.74 -28.74 -15.05
CA ALA A 23 -14.45 -29.19 -14.56
C ALA A 23 -14.58 -30.26 -13.46
N GLN A 24 -13.94 -31.42 -13.65
CA GLN A 24 -13.88 -32.61 -12.76
C GLN A 24 -13.47 -32.37 -11.29
N LYS A 25 -13.18 -31.14 -10.86
CA LYS A 25 -12.89 -30.76 -9.47
C LYS A 25 -13.92 -29.77 -8.97
N ARG A 26 -14.92 -30.27 -8.23
CA ARG A 26 -15.86 -29.47 -7.43
C ARG A 26 -15.08 -28.66 -6.40
N THR A 27 -14.81 -27.39 -6.71
CA THR A 27 -14.21 -26.48 -5.75
C THR A 27 -15.36 -25.68 -5.15
N TRP A 28 -15.80 -26.14 -3.97
CA TRP A 28 -16.95 -25.66 -3.17
C TRP A 28 -18.34 -26.00 -3.74
N LYS A 29 -19.28 -26.36 -2.86
CA LYS A 29 -20.69 -26.71 -3.17
C LYS A 29 -21.51 -25.47 -3.59
N PHE A 30 -21.04 -24.71 -4.57
CA PHE A 30 -21.65 -23.43 -4.95
C PHE A 30 -22.85 -23.58 -5.89
N LEU A 31 -22.86 -24.61 -6.76
CA LEU A 31 -23.99 -24.92 -7.64
C LEU A 31 -24.46 -26.36 -7.39
N SER A 32 -25.78 -26.55 -7.38
CA SER A 32 -26.38 -27.90 -7.44
C SER A 32 -26.12 -28.55 -8.79
N GLU A 33 -26.20 -29.88 -8.87
CA GLU A 33 -26.02 -30.63 -10.13
C GLU A 33 -27.00 -30.18 -11.22
N GLU A 34 -28.21 -29.80 -10.81
CA GLU A 34 -29.27 -29.31 -11.71
C GLU A 34 -28.92 -27.91 -12.28
N GLU A 35 -28.47 -26.98 -11.44
CA GLU A 35 -28.08 -25.61 -11.84
C GLU A 35 -26.83 -25.61 -12.74
N THR A 36 -25.90 -26.52 -12.46
CA THR A 36 -24.67 -26.73 -13.24
C THR A 36 -25.01 -27.12 -14.69
N SER A 37 -25.94 -28.08 -14.86
CA SER A 37 -26.39 -28.52 -16.19
C SER A 37 -27.11 -27.41 -16.97
N TRP A 38 -27.89 -26.57 -16.27
CA TRP A 38 -28.55 -25.41 -16.87
C TRP A 38 -27.55 -24.36 -17.36
N VAL A 39 -26.53 -24.01 -16.56
CA VAL A 39 -25.49 -23.04 -16.95
C VAL A 39 -24.67 -23.54 -18.16
N ILE A 40 -24.30 -24.82 -18.19
CA ILE A 40 -23.57 -25.43 -19.32
C ILE A 40 -24.39 -25.31 -20.61
N SER A 41 -25.69 -25.63 -20.55
CA SER A 41 -26.58 -25.52 -21.71
C SER A 41 -26.69 -24.09 -22.24
N ARG A 42 -26.61 -23.08 -21.36
CA ARG A 42 -26.70 -21.66 -21.73
C ARG A 42 -25.40 -21.14 -22.37
N VAL A 43 -24.25 -21.53 -21.83
CA VAL A 43 -22.93 -21.17 -22.39
C VAL A 43 -22.74 -21.78 -23.78
N GLN A 44 -23.18 -23.03 -23.96
CA GLN A 44 -23.11 -23.72 -25.25
C GLN A 44 -24.00 -23.06 -26.32
N ALA A 45 -25.15 -22.50 -25.91
CA ALA A 45 -26.05 -21.76 -26.80
C ALA A 45 -25.52 -20.37 -27.21
N ASP A 46 -24.70 -19.72 -26.38
CA ASP A 46 -24.26 -18.33 -26.60
C ASP A 46 -22.88 -18.23 -27.28
N ARG A 47 -21.95 -19.13 -26.95
CA ARG A 47 -20.57 -19.09 -27.48
C ARG A 47 -20.07 -20.42 -28.05
N GLY A 48 -20.66 -21.55 -27.65
CA GLY A 48 -20.23 -22.89 -28.09
C GLY A 48 -18.92 -23.38 -27.47
N ASP A 49 -18.41 -22.71 -26.43
CA ASP A 49 -17.11 -22.94 -25.80
C ASP A 49 -17.20 -23.75 -24.48
N ALA A 50 -18.20 -24.62 -24.29
CA ALA A 50 -18.32 -25.39 -23.03
C ALA A 50 -17.22 -26.44 -22.86
N GLU A 51 -16.71 -27.01 -23.96
CA GLU A 51 -15.62 -27.98 -23.92
C GLU A 51 -14.27 -27.27 -24.03
N LEU A 52 -13.53 -27.19 -22.92
CA LEU A 52 -12.19 -26.60 -22.91
C LEU A 52 -11.18 -27.55 -23.60
N PRO A 53 -10.58 -27.17 -24.75
CA PRO A 53 -9.53 -27.98 -25.35
C PRO A 53 -8.28 -27.94 -24.46
N ALA A 54 -7.59 -29.07 -24.34
CA ALA A 54 -6.35 -29.17 -23.56
C ALA A 54 -5.32 -28.09 -23.98
N PHE A 55 -4.70 -27.45 -22.98
CA PHE A 55 -3.78 -26.35 -23.18
C PHE A 55 -2.61 -26.76 -24.10
N SER A 56 -2.46 -26.04 -25.22
CA SER A 56 -1.38 -26.26 -26.16
C SER A 56 -0.59 -24.97 -26.33
N VAL A 57 0.67 -25.00 -25.90
CA VAL A 57 1.61 -23.88 -26.00
C VAL A 57 1.72 -23.37 -27.45
N LYS A 58 1.66 -24.28 -28.42
CA LYS A 58 1.71 -23.95 -29.86
C LYS A 58 0.48 -23.15 -30.31
N LYS A 59 -0.71 -23.45 -29.81
CA LYS A 59 -1.94 -22.71 -30.13
C LYS A 59 -1.95 -21.34 -29.43
N PHE A 60 -1.45 -21.28 -28.20
CA PHE A 60 -1.31 -20.03 -27.44
C PHE A 60 -0.35 -19.04 -28.14
N LEU A 61 0.85 -19.49 -28.49
CA LEU A 61 1.85 -18.63 -29.14
C LEU A 61 1.43 -18.16 -30.54
N ARG A 62 0.56 -18.91 -31.23
CA ARG A 62 0.03 -18.51 -32.54
C ARG A 62 -0.83 -17.24 -32.47
N GLY A 63 -1.44 -16.95 -31.30
CA GLY A 63 -2.16 -15.69 -31.06
C GLY A 63 -1.25 -14.46 -31.13
N GLY A 64 0.05 -14.61 -30.84
CA GLY A 64 1.04 -13.52 -30.97
C GLY A 64 1.34 -13.13 -32.42
N ALA A 65 0.96 -13.95 -33.39
CA ALA A 65 1.06 -13.61 -34.82
C ALA A 65 -0.21 -12.92 -35.34
N ASP A 66 -1.25 -12.74 -34.52
CA ASP A 66 -2.48 -12.07 -34.94
C ASP A 66 -2.32 -10.54 -34.88
N VAL A 67 -2.42 -9.91 -36.05
CA VAL A 67 -2.35 -8.44 -36.22
C VAL A 67 -3.37 -7.69 -35.36
N LYS A 68 -4.53 -8.28 -35.07
CA LYS A 68 -5.58 -7.63 -34.27
C LYS A 68 -5.13 -7.45 -32.81
N VAL A 69 -4.36 -8.39 -32.28
CA VAL A 69 -3.81 -8.33 -30.91
C VAL A 69 -2.82 -7.18 -30.79
N TRP A 70 -1.94 -7.01 -31.78
CA TRP A 70 -0.98 -5.90 -31.82
C TRP A 70 -1.67 -4.54 -32.00
N ALA A 71 -2.69 -4.45 -32.85
CA ALA A 71 -3.42 -3.20 -33.07
C ALA A 71 -4.12 -2.71 -31.78
N LEU A 72 -4.78 -3.62 -31.05
CA LEU A 72 -5.45 -3.28 -29.79
C LEU A 72 -4.45 -2.85 -28.71
N ALA A 73 -3.29 -3.51 -28.62
CA ALA A 73 -2.23 -3.15 -27.67
C ALA A 73 -1.68 -1.73 -27.95
N VAL A 74 -1.46 -1.38 -29.21
CA VAL A 74 -0.95 -0.05 -29.61
C VAL A 74 -1.97 1.06 -29.35
N ILE A 75 -3.27 0.80 -29.56
CA ILE A 75 -4.34 1.77 -29.23
C ILE A 75 -4.32 2.11 -27.74
N TYR A 76 -4.20 1.10 -26.88
CA TYR A 76 -4.17 1.29 -25.43
C TYR A 76 -2.91 2.02 -24.95
N PHE A 77 -1.75 1.68 -25.55
CA PHE A 77 -0.48 2.36 -25.29
C PHE A 77 -0.53 3.86 -25.64
N ASN A 78 -1.09 4.21 -26.80
CA ASN A 78 -1.22 5.61 -27.22
C ASN A 78 -2.15 6.40 -26.31
N ASN A 79 -3.23 5.78 -25.83
CA ASN A 79 -4.16 6.43 -24.89
C ASN A 79 -3.48 6.77 -23.55
N ALA A 80 -2.59 5.91 -23.06
CA ALA A 80 -1.80 6.18 -21.86
C ALA A 80 -0.83 7.35 -22.05
N LEU A 81 -0.15 7.46 -23.20
CA LEU A 81 0.83 8.52 -23.45
C LEU A 81 0.23 9.93 -23.52
N VAL A 82 -0.95 10.08 -24.13
CA VAL A 82 -1.59 11.40 -24.32
C VAL A 82 -1.99 12.04 -22.99
N ASN A 83 -2.21 11.25 -21.94
CA ASN A 83 -2.63 11.75 -20.63
C ASN A 83 -1.50 12.29 -19.72
N PHE A 84 -0.21 12.14 -20.10
CA PHE A 84 0.93 12.25 -19.15
C PHE A 84 1.81 13.51 -19.26
N TRP A 85 1.68 14.35 -20.28
CA TRP A 85 2.72 15.33 -20.64
C TRP A 85 2.97 16.46 -19.63
N GLN A 86 1.96 17.10 -19.04
CA GLN A 86 2.20 18.25 -18.14
C GLN A 86 2.22 17.91 -16.65
N ALA A 87 1.34 17.01 -16.19
CA ALA A 87 1.25 16.69 -14.77
C ALA A 87 2.48 15.93 -14.26
N GLN A 88 3.07 15.04 -15.07
CA GLN A 88 4.16 14.18 -14.62
C GLN A 88 5.54 14.85 -14.61
N ILE A 89 5.73 15.89 -15.43
CA ILE A 89 6.96 16.69 -15.40
C ILE A 89 7.07 17.43 -14.06
N LEU A 90 5.95 17.90 -13.50
CA LEU A 90 5.94 18.59 -12.21
C LEU A 90 5.99 17.63 -11.00
N THR A 91 5.64 16.35 -11.13
CA THR A 91 5.70 15.38 -10.02
C THR A 91 7.06 14.71 -9.90
N ALA A 92 7.79 14.51 -11.00
CA ALA A 92 9.06 13.79 -10.97
C ALA A 92 10.12 14.41 -10.03
N PRO A 93 10.36 15.74 -10.02
CA PRO A 93 11.36 16.34 -9.14
C PRO A 93 11.07 16.18 -7.64
N PRO A 94 9.83 16.42 -7.12
CA PRO A 94 9.47 16.10 -5.75
C PRO A 94 9.77 14.64 -5.34
N TYR A 95 9.51 13.68 -6.22
CA TYR A 95 9.76 12.26 -5.92
C TYR A 95 11.26 11.91 -5.88
N ILE A 96 12.09 12.55 -6.72
CA ILE A 96 13.56 12.39 -6.64
C ILE A 96 14.07 12.94 -5.31
N PHE A 97 13.61 14.13 -4.93
CA PHE A 97 13.96 14.72 -3.62
C PHE A 97 13.51 13.81 -2.47
N ALA A 98 12.28 13.28 -2.54
CA ALA A 98 11.76 12.34 -1.56
C ALA A 98 12.62 11.07 -1.45
N ALA A 99 13.12 10.54 -2.56
CA ALA A 99 14.01 9.38 -2.55
C ALA A 99 15.34 9.65 -1.81
N ILE A 100 15.91 10.85 -1.99
CA ILE A 100 17.13 11.27 -1.28
C ILE A 100 16.88 11.36 0.23
N ILE A 101 15.77 11.97 0.63
CA ILE A 101 15.40 12.08 2.05
C ILE A 101 15.14 10.70 2.65
N MET A 102 14.33 9.87 2.00
CA MET A 102 14.04 8.50 2.41
C MET A 102 15.31 7.65 2.62
N TYR A 103 16.30 7.78 1.72
CA TYR A 103 17.58 7.09 1.89
C TYR A 103 18.36 7.63 3.11
N SER A 104 18.40 8.96 3.26
CA SER A 104 19.14 9.63 4.33
C SER A 104 18.55 9.31 5.71
N THR A 105 17.22 9.37 5.85
CA THR A 105 16.50 9.02 7.08
C THR A 105 16.58 7.54 7.38
N GLY A 106 16.53 6.67 6.36
CA GLY A 106 16.77 5.24 6.50
C GLY A 106 18.15 4.93 7.08
N TRP A 107 19.20 5.49 6.46
CA TRP A 107 20.58 5.34 6.94
C TRP A 107 20.78 5.91 8.36
N LEU A 108 20.18 7.06 8.65
CA LEU A 108 20.23 7.65 9.99
C LEU A 108 19.55 6.76 11.03
N GLY A 109 18.39 6.19 10.69
CA GLY A 109 17.64 5.28 11.55
C GLY A 109 18.36 3.97 11.81
N ASP A 110 19.08 3.46 10.81
CA ASP A 110 19.92 2.27 10.94
C ASP A 110 21.15 2.56 11.82
N ARG A 111 21.78 3.73 11.65
CA ARG A 111 23.01 4.10 12.38
C ARG A 111 22.76 4.39 13.85
N TYR A 112 21.70 5.13 14.17
CA TYR A 112 21.41 5.57 15.54
C TYR A 112 20.45 4.63 16.27
N MET A 113 19.86 3.64 15.59
CA MET A 113 18.85 2.74 16.17
C MET A 113 17.67 3.50 16.79
N LEU A 114 17.37 4.70 16.28
CA LEU A 114 16.27 5.56 16.70
C LEU A 114 15.31 5.73 15.52
N ARG A 115 14.12 5.17 15.62
CA ARG A 115 13.12 5.13 14.56
C ARG A 115 11.95 6.07 14.84
N GLY A 116 11.47 6.17 16.07
CA GLY A 116 10.35 7.07 16.43
C GLY A 116 10.66 8.54 16.16
N PRO A 117 11.83 9.09 16.58
CA PRO A 117 12.19 10.48 16.28
C PRO A 117 12.26 10.79 14.78
N ILE A 118 12.62 9.81 13.95
CA ILE A 118 12.69 9.97 12.50
C ILE A 118 11.28 10.09 11.91
N ILE A 119 10.35 9.24 12.35
CA ILE A 119 8.94 9.33 11.92
C ILE A 119 8.35 10.69 12.33
N ILE A 120 8.67 11.18 13.53
CA ILE A 120 8.24 12.52 13.97
C ILE A 120 8.82 13.61 13.06
N GLY A 121 10.11 13.53 12.72
CA GLY A 121 10.76 14.47 11.79
C GLY A 121 10.10 14.49 10.41
N ASP A 122 9.78 13.32 9.85
CA ASP A 122 9.10 13.18 8.57
C ASP A 122 7.67 13.76 8.59
N MET A 123 6.95 13.56 9.70
CA MET A 123 5.62 14.15 9.90
C MET A 123 5.68 15.68 10.06
N ILE A 124 6.68 16.21 10.78
CA ILE A 124 6.88 17.67 10.90
C ILE A 124 7.17 18.28 9.52
N MET A 125 8.03 17.65 8.73
CA MET A 125 8.31 18.10 7.37
C MET A 125 7.04 18.09 6.49
N SER A 126 6.19 17.06 6.64
CA SER A 126 4.90 16.98 5.97
C SER A 126 3.94 18.10 6.39
N ILE A 127 3.88 18.42 7.70
CA ILE A 127 3.07 19.52 8.24
C ILE A 127 3.50 20.86 7.64
N VAL A 128 4.81 21.14 7.63
CA VAL A 128 5.37 22.36 7.03
C VAL A 128 4.99 22.44 5.55
N GLY A 129 5.14 21.35 4.81
CA GLY A 129 4.77 21.28 3.39
C GLY A 129 3.29 21.54 3.14
N ILE A 130 2.39 20.96 3.94
CA ILE A 130 0.94 21.17 3.83
C ILE A 130 0.59 22.65 4.10
N CYS A 131 1.21 23.25 5.12
CA CYS A 131 1.00 24.66 5.44
C CYS A 131 1.44 25.59 4.29
N LEU A 132 2.61 25.34 3.69
CA LEU A 132 3.10 26.12 2.55
C LEU A 132 2.20 25.94 1.32
N MET A 133 1.75 24.72 1.04
CA MET A 133 0.89 24.41 -0.11
C MET A 133 -0.53 24.97 0.03
N GLY A 134 -1.11 24.97 1.24
CA GLY A 134 -2.49 25.38 1.48
C GLY A 134 -2.70 26.89 1.66
N PHE A 135 -1.79 27.55 2.38
CA PHE A 135 -2.01 28.92 2.85
C PHE A 135 -1.19 29.98 2.11
N HIS A 136 -0.13 29.60 1.40
CA HIS A 136 0.66 30.56 0.63
C HIS A 136 0.01 30.89 -0.71
N ASN A 137 0.15 32.14 -1.18
CA ASN A 137 -0.43 32.61 -2.44
C ASN A 137 0.53 32.43 -3.63
N ASP A 138 1.85 32.50 -3.40
CA ASP A 138 2.88 32.31 -4.43
C ASP A 138 2.98 30.84 -4.89
N VAL A 139 2.92 30.61 -6.19
CA VAL A 139 3.00 29.29 -6.84
C VAL A 139 4.33 28.60 -6.56
N ALA A 140 5.46 29.33 -6.53
CA ALA A 140 6.77 28.76 -6.27
C ALA A 140 6.85 28.19 -4.84
N VAL A 141 6.34 28.93 -3.86
CA VAL A 141 6.32 28.48 -2.46
C VAL A 141 5.38 27.29 -2.26
N ARG A 142 4.23 27.27 -2.95
CA ARG A 142 3.33 26.11 -2.92
C ARG A 142 3.98 24.87 -3.53
N TYR A 143 4.79 25.05 -4.58
CA TYR A 143 5.54 23.95 -5.19
C TYR A 143 6.65 23.43 -4.27
N VAL A 144 7.37 24.30 -3.54
CA VAL A 144 8.27 23.86 -2.45
C VAL A 144 7.51 23.09 -1.38
N GLY A 145 6.28 23.52 -1.06
CA GLY A 145 5.38 22.76 -0.18
C GLY A 145 5.16 21.33 -0.66
N VAL A 146 4.92 21.11 -1.96
CA VAL A 146 4.79 19.77 -2.55
C VAL A 146 6.04 18.93 -2.32
N PHE A 147 7.24 19.47 -2.48
CA PHE A 147 8.49 18.74 -2.21
C PHE A 147 8.56 18.23 -0.78
N LEU A 148 8.23 19.08 0.19
CA LEU A 148 8.30 18.72 1.62
C LEU A 148 7.23 17.69 2.00
N VAL A 149 5.99 17.83 1.50
CA VAL A 149 4.93 16.84 1.74
C VAL A 149 5.29 15.49 1.13
N THR A 150 5.74 15.48 -0.12
CA THR A 150 6.10 14.24 -0.81
C THR A 150 7.29 13.57 -0.12
N ALA A 151 8.31 14.33 0.27
CA ALA A 151 9.46 13.78 0.99
C ALA A 151 9.07 13.16 2.34
N GLY A 152 8.25 13.85 3.13
CA GLY A 152 7.86 13.35 4.46
C GLY A 152 6.95 12.14 4.38
N ALA A 153 5.96 12.16 3.48
CA ALA A 153 5.04 11.04 3.31
C ALA A 153 5.74 9.78 2.76
N VAL A 154 6.65 9.94 1.80
CA VAL A 154 7.37 8.80 1.20
C VAL A 154 8.42 8.23 2.16
N SER A 155 9.13 9.08 2.92
CA SER A 155 10.12 8.65 3.92
C SER A 155 9.50 7.95 5.13
N ALA A 156 8.32 8.40 5.57
CA ALA A 156 7.67 7.85 6.75
C ALA A 156 7.19 6.39 6.57
N ALA A 157 6.85 5.98 5.34
CA ALA A 157 6.36 4.64 5.05
C ALA A 157 7.38 3.52 5.41
N PRO A 158 8.61 3.51 4.87
CA PRO A 158 9.62 2.53 5.26
C PRO A 158 10.06 2.68 6.71
N ALA A 159 10.12 3.91 7.26
CA ALA A 159 10.45 4.14 8.66
C ALA A 159 9.45 3.46 9.61
N THR A 160 8.15 3.53 9.29
CA THR A 160 7.07 2.89 10.06
C THR A 160 7.13 1.36 9.95
N MET A 161 7.40 0.82 8.74
CA MET A 161 7.57 -0.63 8.57
C MET A 161 8.77 -1.16 9.35
N ALA A 162 9.89 -0.43 9.37
CA ALA A 162 11.06 -0.79 10.17
C ALA A 162 10.77 -0.71 11.68
N TYR A 163 10.06 0.34 12.12
CA TYR A 163 9.66 0.51 13.53
C TYR A 163 8.76 -0.64 14.01
N GLN A 164 7.80 -1.07 13.19
CA GLN A 164 6.96 -2.22 13.47
C GLN A 164 7.78 -3.52 13.53
N ALA A 165 8.66 -3.74 12.55
CA ALA A 165 9.46 -4.97 12.46
C ALA A 165 10.42 -5.16 13.63
N ASN A 166 10.92 -4.07 14.21
CA ASN A 166 11.84 -4.10 15.36
C ASN A 166 11.11 -4.34 16.69
N ASN A 167 9.88 -3.86 16.81
CA ASN A 167 9.13 -3.88 18.07
C ASN A 167 8.17 -5.08 18.22
N ILE A 168 7.93 -5.85 17.16
CA ILE A 168 7.05 -7.02 17.21
C ILE A 168 7.86 -8.30 17.06
N ARG A 169 7.65 -9.25 17.99
CA ARG A 169 8.27 -10.58 17.97
C ARG A 169 7.24 -11.66 17.65
N GLY A 170 7.72 -12.86 17.33
CA GLY A 170 6.91 -14.00 16.90
C GLY A 170 6.58 -13.97 15.40
N GLN A 171 6.81 -15.08 14.71
CA GLN A 171 6.58 -15.24 13.27
C GLN A 171 5.14 -14.87 12.88
N TRP A 172 4.15 -15.45 13.57
CA TRP A 172 2.73 -15.24 13.29
C TRP A 172 2.26 -13.82 13.63
N LYS A 173 2.68 -13.26 14.77
CA LYS A 173 2.32 -11.89 15.18
C LYS A 173 2.92 -10.84 14.24
N ARG A 174 4.17 -11.04 13.78
CA ARG A 174 4.80 -10.16 12.76
C ARG A 174 4.11 -10.24 11.41
N ALA A 175 3.75 -11.45 10.96
CA ALA A 175 3.03 -11.64 9.71
C ALA A 175 1.64 -10.98 9.75
N PHE A 176 0.88 -11.23 10.84
CA PHE A 176 -0.42 -10.61 11.06
C PHE A 176 -0.33 -9.09 11.11
N CYS A 177 0.60 -8.53 11.89
CA CYS A 177 0.75 -7.08 12.01
C CYS A 177 1.11 -6.43 10.66
N SER A 178 2.01 -7.04 9.89
CA SER A 178 2.38 -6.51 8.56
C SER A 178 1.19 -6.51 7.61
N ALA A 179 0.42 -7.60 7.56
CA ALA A 179 -0.78 -7.68 6.75
C ALA A 179 -1.85 -6.68 7.21
N PHE A 180 -2.03 -6.53 8.52
CA PHE A 180 -3.01 -5.61 9.10
C PHE A 180 -2.66 -4.14 8.81
N VAL A 181 -1.39 -3.73 9.01
CA VAL A 181 -0.93 -2.36 8.72
C VAL A 181 -1.11 -2.01 7.24
N VAL A 182 -0.75 -2.93 6.33
CA VAL A 182 -0.97 -2.73 4.89
C VAL A 182 -2.47 -2.68 4.56
N GLY A 183 -3.29 -3.52 5.17
CA GLY A 183 -4.75 -3.52 5.00
C GLY A 183 -5.39 -2.20 5.42
N ILE A 184 -5.04 -1.69 6.61
CA ILE A 184 -5.50 -0.39 7.09
C ILE A 184 -4.99 0.75 6.20
N SER A 185 -3.77 0.66 5.68
CA SER A 185 -3.26 1.64 4.69
C SER A 185 -4.12 1.71 3.43
N GLY A 186 -4.71 0.59 2.99
CA GLY A 186 -5.66 0.57 1.88
C GLY A 186 -6.94 1.37 2.18
N ILE A 187 -7.49 1.22 3.39
CA ILE A 187 -8.64 2.00 3.88
C ILE A 187 -8.28 3.50 3.91
N GLY A 188 -7.07 3.84 4.37
CA GLY A 188 -6.54 5.20 4.35
C GLY A 188 -6.48 5.80 2.94
N GLY A 189 -6.11 5.01 1.93
CA GLY A 189 -6.13 5.44 0.52
C GLY A 189 -7.54 5.77 0.00
N ILE A 190 -8.54 4.97 0.38
CA ILE A 190 -9.95 5.22 0.05
C ILE A 190 -10.44 6.49 0.75
N ALA A 191 -10.16 6.64 2.05
CA ALA A 191 -10.52 7.84 2.79
C ALA A 191 -9.86 9.09 2.17
N GLY A 192 -8.58 9.00 1.79
CA GLY A 192 -7.84 10.08 1.14
C GLY A 192 -8.52 10.56 -0.16
N SER A 193 -8.90 9.64 -1.06
CA SER A 193 -9.55 10.01 -2.32
C SER A 193 -10.94 10.64 -2.13
N LEU A 194 -11.67 10.26 -1.08
CA LEU A 194 -13.01 10.80 -0.76
C LEU A 194 -12.97 12.19 -0.12
N VAL A 195 -11.86 12.55 0.52
CA VAL A 195 -11.67 13.82 1.22
C VAL A 195 -11.28 14.94 0.24
N PHE A 196 -10.60 14.60 -0.86
CA PHE A 196 -10.32 15.55 -1.95
C PHE A 196 -11.48 15.63 -2.96
N ARG A 197 -12.54 16.37 -2.60
CA ARG A 197 -13.74 16.50 -3.43
C ARG A 197 -13.60 17.57 -4.50
N SER A 198 -14.15 17.31 -5.69
CA SER A 198 -14.16 18.27 -6.81
C SER A 198 -14.86 19.59 -6.50
N GLN A 199 -15.80 19.60 -5.56
CA GLN A 199 -16.52 20.80 -5.12
C GLN A 199 -15.65 21.78 -4.32
N ASP A 200 -14.54 21.30 -3.73
CA ASP A 200 -13.64 22.11 -2.91
C ASP A 200 -12.49 22.74 -3.74
N LYS A 201 -12.59 22.65 -5.07
CA LYS A 201 -11.69 23.35 -6.00
C LYS A 201 -11.78 24.87 -5.78
N PRO A 202 -10.67 25.62 -5.96
CA PRO A 202 -9.33 25.18 -6.36
C PRO A 202 -8.38 24.90 -5.18
N ARG A 203 -8.81 25.14 -3.93
CA ARG A 203 -7.92 25.19 -2.77
C ARG A 203 -7.93 23.92 -1.91
N TYR A 204 -8.96 23.08 -2.04
CA TYR A 204 -9.09 21.77 -1.39
C TYR A 204 -8.81 21.80 0.13
N LEU A 205 -9.25 22.87 0.82
CA LEU A 205 -8.95 23.10 2.23
C LEU A 205 -9.39 21.95 3.15
N PRO A 206 -10.58 21.33 2.98
CA PRO A 206 -10.96 20.16 3.77
C PRO A 206 -9.94 19.03 3.62
N GLY A 207 -9.55 18.72 2.38
CA GLY A 207 -8.48 17.79 2.02
C GLY A 207 -7.19 18.01 2.80
N LEU A 208 -6.67 19.23 2.69
CA LEU A 208 -5.41 19.62 3.34
C LEU A 208 -5.51 19.61 4.87
N SER A 209 -6.65 20.03 5.43
CA SER A 209 -6.89 20.01 6.88
C SER A 209 -6.94 18.60 7.45
N THR A 210 -7.54 17.65 6.71
CA THR A 210 -7.56 16.24 7.12
C THR A 210 -6.16 15.64 7.08
N CYS A 211 -5.38 15.89 6.02
CA CYS A 211 -3.99 15.46 5.96
C CYS A 211 -3.16 16.04 7.12
N LEU A 212 -3.35 17.32 7.45
CA LEU A 212 -2.69 17.98 8.58
C LEU A 212 -3.07 17.31 9.92
N GLY A 213 -4.36 17.05 10.13
CA GLY A 213 -4.86 16.36 11.32
C GLY A 213 -4.29 14.95 11.46
N CYS A 214 -4.22 14.19 10.35
CA CYS A 214 -3.62 12.86 10.34
C CYS A 214 -2.10 12.90 10.64
N ALA A 215 -1.37 13.88 10.11
CA ALA A 215 0.06 14.04 10.40
C ALA A 215 0.32 14.34 11.89
N VAL A 216 -0.48 15.24 12.49
CA VAL A 216 -0.41 15.54 13.93
C VAL A 216 -0.78 14.32 14.76
N LEU A 217 -1.84 13.61 14.39
CA LEU A 217 -2.24 12.38 15.07
C LEU A 217 -1.12 11.33 15.03
N ASN A 218 -0.42 11.19 13.90
CA ASN A 218 0.69 10.27 13.79
C ASN A 218 1.84 10.63 14.77
N ILE A 219 2.18 11.91 14.89
CA ILE A 219 3.16 12.38 15.89
C ILE A 219 2.72 11.99 17.31
N ILE A 220 1.45 12.23 17.67
CA ILE A 220 0.92 11.88 18.99
C ILE A 220 1.01 10.37 19.23
N VAL A 221 0.61 9.55 18.25
CA VAL A 221 0.65 8.08 18.35
C VAL A 221 2.08 7.58 18.53
N VAL A 222 3.04 8.12 17.77
CA VAL A 222 4.46 7.75 17.91
C VAL A 222 4.98 8.12 19.29
N ILE A 223 4.69 9.33 19.78
CA ILE A 223 5.10 9.76 21.12
C ILE A 223 4.53 8.83 22.20
N CYS A 224 3.23 8.54 22.13
CA CYS A 224 2.56 7.62 23.07
C CYS A 224 3.18 6.21 23.02
N LEU A 225 3.49 5.70 21.84
CA LEU A 225 4.17 4.41 21.66
C LEU A 225 5.59 4.43 22.24
N SER A 226 6.36 5.50 22.01
CA SER A 226 7.71 5.65 22.56
C SER A 226 7.68 5.67 24.10
N PHE A 227 6.70 6.35 24.72
CA PHE A 227 6.51 6.32 26.17
C PHE A 227 6.09 4.93 26.67
N TYR A 228 5.18 4.26 25.96
CA TYR A 228 4.77 2.90 26.28
C TYR A 228 5.97 1.94 26.25
N PHE A 229 6.76 1.95 25.17
CA PHE A 229 7.98 1.16 25.05
C PHE A 229 9.01 1.50 26.12
N HIS A 230 9.13 2.78 26.50
CA HIS A 230 10.03 3.19 27.57
C HIS A 230 9.62 2.61 28.93
N TYR A 231 8.34 2.71 29.25
CA TYR A 231 7.78 2.17 30.49
C TYR A 231 7.99 0.65 30.61
N TRP A 232 7.73 -0.10 29.53
CA TRP A 232 7.91 -1.55 29.53
C TRP A 232 9.39 -1.96 29.51
N ASN A 233 10.25 -1.24 28.80
CA ASN A 233 11.69 -1.46 28.87
C ASN A 233 12.23 -1.25 30.30
N LEU A 234 11.77 -0.22 31.02
CA LEU A 234 12.15 0.01 32.41
C LEU A 234 11.70 -1.12 33.34
N LYS A 235 10.50 -1.68 33.15
CA LYS A 235 10.04 -2.85 33.92
C LYS A 235 10.85 -4.11 33.62
N ALA A 236 11.23 -4.30 32.36
CA ALA A 236 12.09 -5.41 31.96
C ALA A 236 13.51 -5.28 32.53
N GLU A 237 14.05 -4.05 32.58
CA GLU A 237 15.34 -3.76 33.25
C GLU A 237 15.32 -4.05 34.75
N ARG A 238 14.17 -3.88 35.39
CA ARG A 238 13.95 -4.24 36.80
C ARG A 238 13.75 -5.74 37.02
N GLY A 239 13.68 -6.53 35.94
CA GLY A 239 13.42 -7.97 36.00
C GLY A 239 11.98 -8.33 36.38
N GLU A 240 11.04 -7.37 36.34
CA GLU A 240 9.64 -7.59 36.72
C GLU A 240 8.85 -8.35 35.64
N VAL A 241 9.25 -8.22 34.37
CA VAL A 241 8.54 -8.77 33.21
C VAL A 241 9.52 -9.13 32.09
N GLU A 242 9.36 -10.32 31.50
CA GLU A 242 10.03 -10.68 30.25
C GLU A 242 9.21 -10.19 29.04
N LEU A 243 9.76 -9.27 28.24
CA LEU A 243 9.06 -8.67 27.12
C LEU A 243 8.95 -9.64 25.94
N GLU A 244 7.74 -9.77 25.39
CA GLU A 244 7.44 -10.59 24.22
C GLU A 244 7.91 -12.07 24.36
N ALA A 245 7.87 -12.61 25.58
CA ALA A 245 8.10 -14.04 25.80
C ALA A 245 6.98 -14.85 25.12
N SER A 246 7.36 -15.65 24.13
CA SER A 246 6.49 -16.68 23.54
C SER A 246 7.08 -18.05 23.84
N ASP A 247 6.24 -19.05 24.07
CA ASP A 247 6.64 -20.43 24.40
C ASP A 247 7.63 -21.04 23.38
N GLU A 248 7.70 -20.49 22.17
CA GLU A 248 8.52 -20.97 21.05
C GLU A 248 9.87 -20.24 20.83
N THR A 249 10.14 -19.08 21.47
CA THR A 249 11.37 -18.31 21.21
C THR A 249 12.11 -17.89 22.48
N GLN A 250 13.07 -18.72 22.90
CA GLN A 250 14.02 -18.46 24.01
C GLN A 250 15.06 -17.38 23.64
N ALA A 251 14.67 -16.11 23.58
CA ALA A 251 15.63 -15.00 23.57
C ALA A 251 15.31 -14.05 24.73
N SER A 252 15.89 -14.33 25.90
CA SER A 252 15.61 -13.68 27.20
C SER A 252 16.10 -12.23 27.35
N ASN A 253 16.41 -11.52 26.26
CA ASN A 253 17.04 -10.19 26.30
C ASN A 253 16.45 -9.20 25.28
N PHE A 254 15.16 -9.32 24.94
CA PHE A 254 14.51 -8.37 24.04
C PHE A 254 14.25 -7.01 24.71
N ARG A 255 14.44 -5.93 23.94
CA ARG A 255 14.07 -4.56 24.31
C ARG A 255 13.41 -3.86 23.14
N TYR A 256 12.37 -3.09 23.43
CA TYR A 256 11.73 -2.23 22.42
C TYR A 256 12.70 -1.13 21.98
N THR A 257 12.63 -0.79 20.70
CA THR A 257 13.39 0.30 20.08
C THR A 257 12.53 1.54 20.00
N TYR A 258 13.15 2.71 20.21
CA TYR A 258 12.46 4.00 20.29
C TYR A 258 12.32 4.70 18.96
#